data_AF-A0A945WGA2-F1
#
_entry.id   AF-A0A945WGA2-F1
#
_cell.length_a   1.000
_cell.length_b   1.000
_cell.length_c   1.000
_cell.angle_alpha   90.00
_cell.angle_beta   90.00
_cell.angle_gamma   90.00
#
_symmetry.space_group_name_H-M   'P 1'
#
loop_
_entity.id
_entity.type
_entity.pdbx_description
1 polymer ?
#
loop_
_entity_poly.entity_id
_entity_poly.type
_entity_poly.pdbx_seq_one_letter_code
_entity_poly.pdbx_strand_id
1 'polypeptide(L)' 'MSEYTADGGVQSYSEVERRIQEDVLGDYAKHGYGRFAVEEKSTGELIGFSGLKYLEDIDEVDLGYRFISST' A
#
# COMPACT_ATOMS: atom_id res chain seq x y z
N MET A 1 -5.13 8.81 -14.04
CA MET A 1 -6.50 8.47 -13.59
C MET A 1 -6.44 8.03 -12.15
N SER A 2 -6.91 8.87 -11.22
CA SER A 2 -7.11 8.54 -9.80
C SER A 2 -8.51 8.98 -9.42
N GLU A 3 -9.53 8.26 -9.91
CA GLU A 3 -10.92 8.63 -9.66
C GLU A 3 -11.47 8.06 -8.34
N TYR A 4 -10.72 7.15 -7.68
CA TYR A 4 -11.15 6.53 -6.40
C TYR A 4 -10.05 6.36 -5.34
N THR A 5 -8.83 6.87 -5.58
CA THR A 5 -7.85 7.05 -4.52
C THR A 5 -7.52 8.53 -4.45
N ALA A 6 -7.94 9.16 -3.36
CA ALA A 6 -7.65 10.54 -2.99
C ALA A 6 -6.17 10.74 -2.64
N ASP A 7 -5.28 10.23 -3.49
CA ASP A 7 -3.86 10.45 -3.36
C ASP A 7 -3.45 11.48 -4.41
N GLY A 8 -3.45 12.73 -3.97
CA GLY A 8 -3.06 13.89 -4.76
C GLY A 8 -1.76 13.61 -5.51
N GLY A 9 -1.81 13.75 -6.83
CA GLY A 9 -0.68 13.51 -7.70
C GLY A 9 0.52 14.40 -7.38
N VAL A 10 1.70 13.90 -7.77
CA VAL A 10 3.07 14.36 -7.51
C VAL A 10 3.52 14.12 -6.06
N GLN A 11 3.98 12.90 -5.80
CA GLN A 11 4.68 12.55 -4.56
C GLN A 11 6.19 12.76 -4.78
N SER A 12 6.83 13.59 -3.96
CA SER A 12 8.30 13.61 -3.91
C SER A 12 8.80 12.27 -3.36
N TYR A 13 10.04 11.89 -3.68
CA TYR A 13 10.66 10.72 -3.08
C TYR A 13 10.58 10.73 -1.55
N SER A 14 10.76 11.91 -0.93
CA SER A 14 10.63 12.09 0.52
C SER A 14 9.21 11.85 1.05
N GLU A 15 8.18 12.24 0.31
CA GLU A 15 6.78 12.01 0.67
C GLU A 15 6.48 10.50 0.64
N VAL A 16 6.94 9.80 -0.41
CA VAL A 16 6.79 8.35 -0.55
C VAL A 16 7.51 7.62 0.58
N GLU A 17 8.75 7.99 0.87
CA GLU A 17 9.54 7.38 1.94
C GLU A 17 8.86 7.54 3.29
N ARG A 18 8.37 8.74 3.61
CA ARG A 18 7.62 9.00 4.84
C ARG A 18 6.40 8.09 4.95
N ARG A 19 5.61 7.93 3.89
CA ARG A 19 4.42 7.07 3.88
C ARG A 19 4.76 5.59 4.06
N ILE A 20 5.88 5.13 3.49
CA ILE A 20 6.33 3.76 3.72
C ILE A 20 6.66 3.56 5.21
N GLN A 21 7.39 4.50 5.82
CA GLN A 21 7.78 4.39 7.22
C GLN A 21 6.60 4.53 8.18
N GLU A 22 5.79 5.55 8.00
CA GLU A 22 4.73 5.92 8.95
C GLU A 22 3.45 5.13 8.75
N ASP A 23 3.06 4.86 7.50
CA ASP A 23 1.79 4.18 7.23
C ASP A 23 2.04 2.68 7.05
N VAL A 24 2.86 2.28 6.07
CA VAL A 24 3.00 0.85 5.72
C VAL A 24 3.71 0.08 6.82
N LEU A 25 4.88 0.53 7.25
CA LEU A 25 5.64 -0.10 8.34
C LEU A 25 5.06 0.23 9.72
N GLY A 26 4.48 1.41 9.88
CA GLY A 26 3.77 1.79 11.11
C GLY A 26 2.56 0.91 11.40
N ASP A 27 1.82 0.47 10.38
CA ASP A 27 0.72 -0.49 10.53
C ASP A 27 1.20 -1.79 11.21
N TYR A 28 2.36 -2.33 10.82
CA TYR A 28 2.92 -3.52 11.46
C TYR A 28 3.28 -3.28 12.93
N ALA A 29 3.83 -2.11 13.26
CA ALA A 29 4.17 -1.78 14.64
C ALA A 29 2.93 -1.59 15.53
N LYS A 30 1.85 -1.02 14.97
CA LYS A 30 0.62 -0.69 15.69
C LYS A 30 -0.35 -1.87 15.80
N HIS A 31 -0.53 -2.62 14.71
CA HIS A 31 -1.57 -3.64 14.58
C HIS A 31 -1.01 -5.07 14.45
N GLY A 32 0.30 -5.23 14.23
CA GLY A 32 0.93 -6.53 14.03
C GLY A 32 0.79 -7.09 12.61
N TYR A 33 0.18 -6.32 11.69
CA TYR A 33 0.01 -6.66 10.29
C TYR A 33 -0.05 -5.41 9.42
N GLY A 34 0.11 -5.57 8.11
CA GLY A 34 0.00 -4.50 7.15
C GLY A 34 -0.05 -5.00 5.71
N ARG A 35 0.23 -4.10 4.78
CA ARG A 35 0.29 -4.41 3.34
C ARG A 35 1.68 -4.91 2.95
N PHE A 36 1.70 -5.87 2.04
CA PHE A 36 2.91 -6.41 1.41
C PHE A 36 3.09 -5.80 0.03
N ALA A 37 4.34 -5.56 -0.35
CA ALA A 37 4.74 -5.38 -1.73
C ALA A 37 4.61 -6.71 -2.48
N VAL A 38 4.07 -6.67 -3.70
CA VAL A 38 4.01 -7.85 -4.58
C VAL A 38 5.08 -7.70 -5.64
N GLU A 39 5.96 -8.68 -5.70
CA GLU A 39 7.04 -8.79 -6.67
C GLU A 39 6.76 -9.92 -7.67
N GLU A 40 6.95 -9.65 -8.96
CA GLU A 40 6.92 -10.66 -10.02
C GLU A 40 8.23 -11.45 -9.99
N LYS A 41 8.14 -12.77 -9.75
CA LYS A 41 9.31 -13.59 -9.41
C LYS A 41 10.33 -13.74 -10.55
N SER A 42 9.92 -13.58 -11.81
CA SER A 42 10.79 -13.77 -12.97
C SER A 42 11.66 -12.55 -13.23
N THR A 43 11.15 -11.36 -12.97
CA THR A 43 11.74 -10.06 -13.30
C THR A 43 12.23 -9.31 -12.06
N GLY A 44 11.69 -9.64 -10.90
CA GLY A 44 11.88 -8.89 -9.66
C GLY A 44 11.13 -7.54 -9.64
N GLU A 45 10.21 -7.33 -10.58
CA GLU A 45 9.48 -6.06 -10.67
C GLU A 45 8.40 -5.95 -9.59
N LEU A 46 8.28 -4.77 -8.99
CA LEU A 46 7.17 -4.43 -8.11
C LEU A 46 5.90 -4.27 -8.94
N ILE A 47 4.99 -5.23 -8.83
CA ILE A 47 3.74 -5.26 -9.61
C ILE A 47 2.52 -4.82 -8.81
N GLY A 48 2.68 -4.42 -7.55
CA GLY A 48 1.56 -3.91 -6.76
C GLY A 48 1.70 -4.19 -5.27
N PHE A 49 0.56 -4.33 -4.60
CA PHE A 49 0.48 -4.66 -3.18
C PHE A 49 -0.70 -5.59 -2.88
N SER A 50 -0.60 -6.30 -1.76
CA SER A 50 -1.70 -7.03 -1.16
C SER A 50 -1.50 -7.12 0.36
N GLY A 51 -2.58 -7.12 1.15
CA GLY A 51 -2.50 -7.39 2.57
C GLY A 51 -3.63 -6.75 3.36
N LEU A 52 -3.46 -6.72 4.68
CA LEU A 52 -4.49 -6.28 5.60
C LEU A 52 -4.30 -4.80 5.93
N LYS A 53 -5.42 -4.10 6.08
CA LYS A 53 -5.45 -2.74 6.61
C LYS A 53 -6.57 -2.62 7.62
N TYR A 54 -6.25 -2.12 8.81
CA TYR A 54 -7.26 -1.76 9.79
C TYR A 54 -7.90 -0.43 9.40
N LEU A 55 -9.23 -0.38 9.41
CA LEU A 55 -10.02 0.80 9.08
C LEU A 55 -10.66 1.35 10.35
N GLU A 56 -10.03 2.37 10.95
CA GLU A 56 -10.46 2.95 12.23
C GLU A 56 -11.91 3.47 12.20
N ASP A 57 -12.37 4.00 11.06
CA ASP A 57 -13.71 4.58 10.92
C ASP A 57 -14.85 3.57 11.11
N ILE A 58 -14.59 2.30 10.84
CA ILE A 58 -15.57 1.22 10.93
C ILE A 58 -15.16 0.09 11.87
N ASP A 59 -14.01 0.22 12.53
CA ASP A 59 -13.45 -0.78 13.45
C ASP A 59 -13.34 -2.20 12.84
N GLU A 60 -12.88 -2.27 11.59
CA GLU A 60 -12.80 -3.54 10.85
C GLU A 60 -11.45 -3.70 10.13
N VAL A 61 -11.11 -4.95 9.80
CA VAL A 61 -9.93 -5.30 9.00
C VAL A 61 -10.33 -5.53 7.56
N ASP A 62 -9.80 -4.71 6.65
CA ASP A 62 -9.97 -4.86 5.21
C ASP A 62 -8.83 -5.67 4.58
N LEU A 63 -9.18 -6.50 3.58
CA LEU A 63 -8.22 -7.19 2.73
C LEU A 63 -8.12 -6.47 1.39
N GLY A 64 -7.05 -5.69 1.23
CA GLY A 64 -6.80 -4.90 0.02
C GLY A 64 -5.80 -5.56 -0.91
N TYR A 65 -6.01 -5.38 -2.23
CA TYR A 65 -5.01 -5.68 -3.24
C TYR A 65 -5.11 -4.73 -4.43
N ARG A 66 -3.97 -4.48 -5.07
CA ARG A 66 -3.90 -3.77 -6.35
C ARG A 66 -2.68 -4.24 -7.11
N PHE A 67 -2.89 -4.59 -8.37
CA PHE A 67 -1.83 -4.96 -9.29
C PHE A 67 -1.81 -3.97 -10.46
N ILE A 68 -0.64 -3.77 -11.04
CA ILE A 68 -0.52 -3.08 -12.32
C ILE A 68 -1.14 -3.95 -13.42
N SER A 69 -1.92 -3.33 -14.32
CA SER A 69 -2.45 -4.05 -15.47
C SER A 69 -1.32 -4.40 -16.43
N SER A 70 -1.31 -5.63 -16.94
CA SER A 70 -0.48 -5.99 -18.09
C SER A 70 -0.90 -5.13 -19.29
N THR A 71 0.07 -4.47 -19.93
CA THR A 71 -0.11 -3.84 -21.24
C THR A 71 -0.08 -4.88 -22.35
#